data_AF-A0A5E4NAN7-F1
#
_entry.id   AF-A0A5E4NAN7-F1
#
_cell.length_a   1.000
_cell.length_b   1.000
_cell.length_c   1.000
_cell.angle_alpha   90.00
_cell.angle_beta   90.00
_cell.angle_gamma   90.00
#
_symmetry.space_group_name_H-M   'P 1'
#
loop_
_entity.id
_entity.type
_entity.pdbx_description
1 polymer ?
#
loop_
_entity_poly.entity_id
_entity_poly.type
_entity_poly.pdbx_seq_one_letter_code
_entity_poly.pdbx_strand_id
1 'polypeptide(L)'
;MIRPIALYSCETWATTKTDKQNLARFERKVLRQIFGPRRNQNTGDYEQRKNEEVINMLEDSDIIATMKIKRISWAGHIWRGREQTIGQVIYWKPKSKRSLGRQDKDG
;
A
#
# COMPACT_ATOMS: atom_id res chain seq x y z
N MET A 1 -8.69 9.27 8.52
CA MET A 1 -8.33 7.95 9.09
C MET A 1 -8.67 6.78 8.15
N ILE A 2 -8.28 6.80 6.86
CA ILE A 2 -8.53 5.70 5.91
C ILE A 2 -7.22 5.02 5.40
N ARG A 3 -6.13 5.79 5.35
CA ARG A 3 -4.82 5.34 4.84
C ARG A 3 -4.26 4.11 5.57
N PRO A 4 -4.30 4.00 6.92
CA PRO A 4 -3.72 2.83 7.59
C PRO A 4 -4.39 1.51 7.19
N ILE A 5 -5.72 1.52 7.05
CA ILE A 5 -6.52 0.35 6.67
C ILE A 5 -6.20 -0.07 5.23
N ALA A 6 -6.17 0.91 4.32
CA ALA A 6 -5.87 0.64 2.91
C ALA A 6 -4.43 0.17 2.67
N LEU A 7 -3.49 0.58 3.54
CA LEU A 7 -2.06 0.32 3.39
C LEU A 7 -1.57 -0.95 4.09
N TYR A 8 -2.32 -1.50 5.06
CA TYR A 8 -1.90 -2.66 5.84
C TYR A 8 -1.45 -3.84 4.95
N SER A 9 -2.24 -4.15 3.93
CA SER A 9 -1.92 -5.21 2.96
C SER A 9 -0.71 -4.88 2.07
N CYS A 10 -0.47 -3.60 1.80
CA CYS A 10 0.64 -3.15 0.95
C CYS A 10 1.98 -3.08 1.68
N GLU A 11 1.99 -3.17 3.02
CA GLU A 11 3.21 -3.16 3.84
C GLU A 11 3.99 -4.46 3.69
N THR A 12 3.32 -5.62 3.62
CA THR A 12 3.95 -6.94 3.65
C THR A 12 4.09 -7.62 2.30
N TRP A 13 3.32 -7.22 1.29
CA TRP A 13 3.28 -7.90 -0.01
C TRP A 13 3.98 -7.11 -1.13
N ALA A 14 4.42 -7.81 -2.18
CA ALA A 14 4.89 -7.17 -3.41
C ALA A 14 3.75 -6.35 -4.04
N THR A 15 4.02 -5.09 -4.36
CA THR A 15 3.00 -4.16 -4.88
C THR A 15 3.42 -3.71 -6.27
N THR A 16 2.54 -3.94 -7.23
CA THR A 16 2.77 -3.60 -8.64
C THR A 16 2.54 -2.11 -8.89
N LYS A 17 2.87 -1.63 -10.10
CA LYS A 17 2.52 -0.26 -10.52
C LYS A 17 1.01 -0.06 -10.55
N THR A 18 0.27 -1.08 -10.95
CA THR A 18 -1.20 -1.09 -11.01
C THR A 18 -1.82 -0.94 -9.62
N ASP A 19 -1.30 -1.66 -8.62
CA ASP A 19 -1.81 -1.57 -7.26
C ASP A 19 -1.64 -0.16 -6.67
N LYS A 20 -0.51 0.49 -6.93
CA LYS A 20 -0.26 1.88 -6.51
C LYS A 20 -1.25 2.85 -7.15
N GLN A 21 -1.54 2.66 -8.44
CA GLN A 21 -2.53 3.48 -9.15
C GLN A 21 -3.95 3.26 -8.63
N ASN A 22 -4.31 2.00 -8.33
CA ASN A 22 -5.60 1.66 -7.74
C ASN A 22 -5.77 2.29 -6.36
N LEU A 23 -4.72 2.25 -5.53
CA LEU A 23 -4.71 2.84 -4.21
C LEU A 23 -4.88 4.36 -4.25
N ALA A 24 -4.17 5.03 -5.16
CA ALA A 24 -4.32 6.47 -5.37
C ALA A 24 -5.69 6.85 -5.95
N ARG A 25 -6.32 5.98 -6.76
CA ARG A 25 -7.70 6.18 -7.24
C ARG A 25 -8.71 6.01 -6.12
N PHE A 26 -8.52 4.99 -5.28
CA PHE A 26 -9.35 4.74 -4.10
C PHE A 26 -9.34 5.94 -3.15
N GLU A 27 -8.15 6.46 -2.81
CA GLU A 27 -8.02 7.62 -1.93
C GLU A 27 -8.77 8.84 -2.50
N ARG A 28 -8.55 9.18 -3.78
CA ARG A 28 -9.27 10.30 -4.43
C ARG A 28 -10.78 10.12 -4.43
N LYS A 29 -11.27 8.88 -4.61
CA LYS A 29 -12.70 8.58 -4.59
C LYS A 29 -13.30 8.82 -3.20
N VAL A 30 -12.63 8.34 -2.15
CA VAL A 30 -13.04 8.56 -0.76
C VAL A 30 -13.03 10.05 -0.41
N LEU A 31 -11.99 10.78 -0.79
CA LEU A 31 -11.90 12.22 -0.53
C LEU A 31 -13.01 13.01 -1.23
N ARG A 32 -13.30 12.70 -2.50
CA ARG A 32 -14.43 13.31 -3.22
C ARG A 32 -15.77 13.05 -2.54
N GLN A 33 -15.94 11.89 -1.92
CA GLN A 33 -17.16 11.57 -1.19
C GLN A 33 -17.27 12.37 0.11
N ILE A 34 -16.17 12.54 0.85
CA ILE A 34 -16.15 13.30 2.10
C ILE A 34 -16.35 14.80 1.84
N PHE A 35 -15.61 15.34 0.86
CA PHE A 35 -15.61 16.76 0.57
C PHE A 35 -16.79 17.21 -0.31
N GLY A 36 -17.35 16.29 -1.09
CA GLY A 36 -18.50 16.52 -1.94
C GLY A 36 -18.30 17.55 -3.06
N PRO A 37 -19.43 18.02 -3.63
CA PRO A 37 -19.58 19.15 -4.52
C PRO A 37 -18.53 20.25 -4.45
N ARG A 38 -18.07 20.85 -5.55
CA ARG A 38 -17.66 22.27 -5.50
C ARG A 38 -18.75 23.11 -6.18
N ARG A 39 -19.13 24.22 -5.56
CA ARG A 39 -20.03 25.18 -6.21
C ARG A 39 -19.22 26.04 -7.18
N ASN A 40 -19.60 26.05 -8.45
CA ASN A 40 -19.03 26.93 -9.45
C ASN A 40 -19.58 28.35 -9.24
N GLN A 41 -18.69 29.33 -9.05
CA GLN A 41 -19.08 30.73 -8.81
C GLN A 41 -19.66 31.40 -10.06
N ASN A 42 -19.31 30.91 -11.26
CA ASN A 42 -19.75 31.51 -12.53
C ASN A 42 -21.14 31.02 -12.96
N THR A 43 -21.41 29.72 -12.81
CA THR A 43 -22.69 29.10 -13.21
C THR A 43 -23.65 28.88 -12.05
N GLY A 44 -23.16 28.88 -10.80
CA GLY A 44 -23.96 28.60 -9.60
C GLY A 44 -24.16 27.10 -9.32
N ASP A 45 -23.79 26.24 -10.27
CA ASP A 45 -23.98 24.78 -10.24
C ASP A 45 -22.95 24.03 -9.39
N TYR A 46 -23.28 22.79 -9.04
CA TYR A 46 -22.36 21.88 -8.35
C TYR A 46 -21.58 21.03 -9.35
N GLU A 47 -20.26 21.17 -9.33
CA GLU A 47 -19.34 20.41 -10.17
C GLU A 47 -18.49 19.45 -9.36
N GLN A 48 -18.10 18.35 -9.99
CA GLN A 48 -17.17 17.41 -9.39
C GLN A 48 -15.77 18.03 -9.28
N ARG A 49 -15.14 17.90 -8.10
CA ARG A 49 -13.78 18.44 -7.85
C ARG A 49 -12.72 17.81 -8.77
N LYS A 50 -11.81 18.64 -9.28
CA LYS A 50 -10.68 18.22 -10.11
C LYS A 50 -9.67 17.43 -9.27
N ASN A 51 -8.83 16.63 -9.94
CA ASN A 51 -7.80 15.82 -9.24
C ASN A 51 -6.82 16.70 -8.45
N GLU A 52 -6.41 17.83 -9.04
CA GLU A 52 -5.48 18.79 -8.42
C GLU A 52 -6.07 19.41 -7.15
N GLU A 53 -7.34 19.80 -7.17
CA GLU A 53 -8.02 20.34 -5.99
C GLU A 53 -8.08 19.32 -4.85
N VAL A 54 -8.41 18.06 -5.17
CA VAL A 54 -8.45 16.96 -4.20
C VAL A 54 -7.07 16.68 -3.61
N ILE A 55 -6.00 16.81 -4.40
CA ILE A 55 -4.62 16.65 -3.94
C ILE A 55 -4.20 17.83 -3.06
N ASN A 56 -4.51 19.06 -3.45
CA ASN A 56 -4.17 20.25 -2.66
C ASN A 56 -4.88 20.26 -1.30
N MET A 57 -6.13 19.81 -1.24
CA MET A 57 -6.89 19.65 0.01
C MET A 57 -6.28 18.63 0.97
N LEU A 58 -5.42 17.76 0.46
CA LEU A 58 -4.80 16.72 1.26
C LEU A 58 -3.68 17.27 2.12
N GLU A 59 -3.10 18.45 1.78
CA GLU A 59 -1.90 19.13 2.36
C GLU A 59 -0.64 18.26 2.54
N ASP A 60 -0.80 16.95 2.45
CA ASP A 60 0.02 15.93 3.05
C ASP A 60 0.32 14.85 2.00
N SER A 61 1.44 14.17 2.19
CA SER A 61 2.06 13.32 1.17
C SER A 61 1.11 12.27 0.56
N ASP A 62 1.24 12.03 -0.75
CA ASP A 62 0.51 11.01 -1.51
C ASP A 62 0.47 9.67 -0.76
N ILE A 63 -0.65 8.93 -0.82
CA ILE A 63 -0.76 7.58 -0.24
C ILE A 63 0.39 6.66 -0.66
N ILE A 64 0.94 6.85 -1.86
CA ILE A 64 2.11 6.12 -2.33
C ILE A 64 3.37 6.49 -1.53
N ALA A 65 3.56 7.77 -1.19
CA ALA A 65 4.67 8.21 -0.35
C ALA A 65 4.52 7.66 1.07
N THR A 66 3.31 7.72 1.62
CA THR A 66 2.98 7.12 2.94
C THR A 66 3.26 5.62 2.95
N MET A 67 2.92 4.89 1.87
CA MET A 67 3.24 3.46 1.71
C MET A 67 4.75 3.21 1.74
N LYS A 68 5.54 4.03 1.03
CA LYS A 68 7.01 3.90 1.00
C LYS A 68 7.61 4.11 2.40
N ILE A 69 7.17 5.14 3.11
CA ILE A 69 7.60 5.43 4.49
C ILE A 69 7.29 4.25 5.41
N LYS A 70 6.08 3.70 5.33
CA LYS A 70 5.67 2.53 6.13
C LYS A 70 6.51 1.29 5.86
N ARG A 71 6.86 1.01 4.60
CA ARG A 71 7.77 -0.09 4.24
C ARG A 71 9.18 0.08 4.82
N ILE A 72 9.73 1.30 4.75
CA ILE A 72 11.04 1.60 5.33
C ILE A 72 10.98 1.43 6.86
N SER A 73 9.91 1.93 7.49
CA SER A 73 9.69 1.78 8.92
C SER A 73 9.58 0.30 9.33
N TRP A 74 8.82 -0.50 8.59
CA TRP A 74 8.69 -1.95 8.80
C TRP A 74 10.04 -2.66 8.64
N ALA A 75 10.77 -2.39 7.55
CA ALA A 75 12.09 -2.96 7.34
C ALA A 75 13.06 -2.60 8.48
N GLY A 76 13.03 -1.35 8.95
CA GLY A 76 13.81 -0.90 10.10
C GLY A 76 13.38 -1.57 11.41
N HIS A 77 12.08 -1.81 11.60
CA HIS A 77 11.55 -2.54 12.75
C HIS A 77 12.04 -3.99 12.76
N ILE A 78 11.95 -4.69 11.63
CA ILE A 78 12.48 -6.05 11.46
C ILE A 78 13.99 -6.09 11.72
N TRP A 79 14.74 -5.13 11.18
CA TRP A 79 16.19 -5.06 11.37
C TRP A 79 16.58 -4.90 12.85
N ARG A 80 15.84 -4.07 13.60
CA ARG A 80 16.04 -3.90 15.05
C ARG A 80 15.57 -5.12 15.85
N GLY A 81 14.53 -5.81 15.38
CA GLY A 81 14.00 -7.04 15.98
C GLY A 81 14.70 -8.32 15.54
N ARG A 82 15.99 -8.28 15.18
CA ARG A 82 16.74 -9.44 14.66
C ARG A 82 16.75 -10.66 15.61
N GLU A 83 16.63 -10.42 16.91
CA GLU A 83 16.52 -11.46 17.95
C GLU A 83 15.09 -12.00 18.14
N GLN A 84 14.09 -11.35 17.56
CA GLN A 84 12.70 -11.80 17.58
C GLN A 84 12.45 -12.86 16.49
N THR A 85 11.42 -13.69 16.70
CA THR A 85 11.07 -14.82 15.82
C THR A 85 10.96 -14.43 14.34
N ILE A 86 10.41 -13.26 14.02
CA ILE A 86 10.27 -12.78 12.65
C ILE A 86 11.63 -12.48 12.00
N GLY A 87 12.55 -11.84 12.73
CA GLY A 87 13.91 -11.57 12.27
C GLY A 87 14.69 -12.87 12.01
N GLN A 88 14.51 -13.86 12.88
CA GLN A 88 15.11 -15.19 12.74
C GLN A 88 14.59 -15.92 11.49
N VAL A 89 13.27 -15.94 11.25
CA VAL A 89 12.67 -16.57 10.06
C VAL A 89 13.18 -15.93 8.76
N ILE A 90 13.33 -14.61 8.72
CA ILE A 90 13.82 -13.90 7.53
C ILE A 90 15.31 -14.19 7.27
N TYR A 91 16.13 -14.25 8.31
CA TYR A 91 17.56 -14.50 8.18
C TYR A 91 17.89 -16.00 8.00
N TRP A 92 16.96 -16.88 8.35
CA TRP A 92 17.15 -18.31 8.28
C TRP A 92 17.38 -18.78 6.84
N LYS A 93 18.54 -19.43 6.62
CA LYS A 93 18.86 -20.10 5.36
C LYS A 93 18.60 -21.60 5.51
N PRO A 94 17.66 -22.19 4.74
CA PRO A 94 17.45 -23.63 4.76
C PRO A 94 18.72 -24.35 4.32
N LYS A 95 19.23 -25.26 5.16
CA LYS A 95 20.41 -26.09 4.84
C LYS A 95 20.12 -27.22 3.85
N SER A 96 18.85 -27.55 3.58
CA SER A 96 18.47 -28.70 2.75
C SER A 96 17.86 -28.28 1.42
N LYS A 97 18.28 -28.93 0.32
CA LYS A 97 17.53 -28.92 -0.95
C LYS A 97 16.18 -29.61 -0.72
N ARG A 98 15.09 -28.96 -1.14
CA ARG A 98 13.77 -29.58 -1.21
C ARG A 98 13.87 -30.75 -2.21
N SER A 99 13.52 -31.97 -1.80
CA SER A 99 13.49 -33.11 -2.72
C SER A 99 12.45 -32.81 -3.81
N LEU A 100 12.85 -32.90 -5.08
CA LEU A 100 11.92 -32.96 -6.20
C LEU A 100 11.04 -34.20 -6.01
N GLY A 101 9.74 -34.07 -6.32
CA GLY A 101 8.69 -35.01 -5.92
C GLY A 101 8.82 -36.45 -6.45
N ARG A 102 7.84 -37.26 -6.04
CA ARG A 102 7.67 -38.72 -6.19
C ARG A 102 8.43 -39.36 -7.36
N GLN A 103 9.29 -40.33 -7.06
CA GLN A 103 9.84 -41.26 -8.05
C GLN A 103 8.70 -42.10 -8.63
N ASP A 104 8.51 -42.06 -9.95
CA ASP A 104 7.64 -43.00 -10.64
C ASP A 104 8.23 -44.39 -10.49
N LYS A 105 7.39 -45.31 -10.02
CA LYS A 105 7.71 -46.73 -9.95
C LYS A 105 7.17 -47.37 -11.23
N ASP A 106 8.01 -47.43 -12.25
CA ASP A 106 7.80 -48.38 -13.35
C ASP A 106 8.33 -49.74 -12.89
N GLY A 107 7.43 -50.73 -12.83
CA GLY A 107 7.69 -52.13 -12.55
C GLY A 107 6.77 -53.00 -13.40
#